data_AF-A0A959L3M3-F1
#
_entry.id   AF-A0A959L3M3-F1
#
_cell.length_a   1.000
_cell.length_b   1.000
_cell.length_c   1.000
_cell.angle_alpha   90.00
_cell.angle_beta   90.00
_cell.angle_gamma   90.00
#
_symmetry.space_group_name_H-M   'P 1'
#
loop_
_entity.id
_entity.type
_entity.pdbx_description
1 polymer ?
#
loop_
_entity_poly.entity_id
_entity_poly.type
_entity_poly.pdbx_seq_one_letter_code
_entity_poly.pdbx_strand_id
1 'polypeptide(L)'
;MKTFKLLCSFFGFFLFAMVIASFRYPSPTEMTALKPDLRVSAIVTPGGLCPRPNNKVRVNITNSQMAAVKEKIPVTLFVSPQQGQPSSYVAYLEKGIGPKNNYGQPVWFDNVKLDYGGRITLRAVVNIDKEIEETSYNNNDKLVKVNAKDNCGGGNATTNTEGAKLEVTAYVDGTWSGGNYQGVNGAMVKVIKNGQSYNPDETSNNGKYIFNSVPKGMCKIRIQKQGYQTVEQSYNMPTYTAKKNIGLSTN
;
A
#
# COMPACT_ATOMS: atom_id res chain seq x y z
N MET A 1 64.60 -38.66 -83.77
CA MET A 1 63.17 -38.38 -83.54
C MET A 1 63.09 -37.25 -82.53
N LYS A 2 62.37 -36.17 -82.87
CA LYS A 2 62.50 -34.83 -82.29
C LYS A 2 61.78 -34.68 -80.94
N THR A 3 62.44 -34.01 -80.01
CA THR A 3 61.87 -33.36 -78.81
C THR A 3 60.97 -32.19 -79.21
N PHE A 4 59.80 -32.06 -78.56
CA PHE A 4 58.95 -30.87 -78.67
C PHE A 4 58.42 -30.42 -77.30
N LYS A 5 58.31 -29.11 -77.20
CA LYS A 5 58.15 -28.22 -76.04
C LYS A 5 56.67 -27.84 -75.79
N LEU A 6 56.43 -27.30 -74.58
CA LEU A 6 55.37 -26.33 -74.19
C LEU A 6 53.93 -26.93 -74.03
N LEU A 7 53.07 -26.51 -73.10
CA LEU A 7 52.81 -25.17 -72.54
C LEU A 7 52.28 -25.23 -71.08
N CYS A 8 52.67 -24.24 -70.28
CA CYS A 8 51.99 -23.83 -69.04
C CYS A 8 50.55 -23.37 -69.28
N SER A 9 49.65 -23.64 -68.34
CA SER A 9 48.42 -22.87 -68.15
C SER A 9 48.29 -22.41 -66.70
N PHE A 10 48.12 -21.10 -66.57
CA PHE A 10 47.90 -20.32 -65.37
C PHE A 10 46.64 -20.79 -64.63
N PHE A 11 46.77 -21.14 -63.35
CA PHE A 11 45.64 -21.28 -62.44
C PHE A 11 45.50 -19.99 -61.64
N GLY A 12 44.46 -19.20 -61.96
CA GLY A 12 44.10 -18.00 -61.22
C GLY A 12 43.49 -18.35 -59.87
N PHE A 13 44.13 -17.92 -58.79
CA PHE A 13 43.59 -17.94 -57.44
C PHE A 13 42.55 -16.81 -57.30
N PHE A 14 41.27 -17.15 -57.34
CA PHE A 14 40.20 -16.26 -56.89
C PHE A 14 40.22 -16.21 -55.35
N LEU A 15 40.73 -15.11 -54.81
CA LEU A 15 40.67 -14.81 -53.38
C LEU A 15 39.23 -14.40 -53.03
N PHE A 16 38.45 -15.33 -52.47
CA PHE A 16 37.13 -15.05 -51.92
C PHE A 16 37.31 -14.18 -50.66
N ALA A 17 37.13 -12.87 -50.80
CA ALA A 17 37.02 -11.97 -49.65
C ALA A 17 35.68 -12.28 -48.96
N MET A 18 35.73 -13.13 -47.93
CA MET A 18 34.62 -13.39 -47.03
C MET A 18 34.34 -12.10 -46.25
N VAL A 19 33.34 -11.35 -46.70
CA VAL A 19 32.76 -10.24 -45.93
C VAL A 19 32.11 -10.86 -44.70
N ILE A 20 32.85 -10.92 -43.60
CA ILE A 20 32.31 -11.24 -42.28
C ILE A 20 31.46 -10.03 -41.89
N ALA A 21 30.19 -10.05 -42.28
CA ALA A 21 29.18 -9.18 -41.71
C ALA A 21 29.23 -9.42 -40.20
N SER A 22 29.85 -8.48 -39.48
CA SER A 22 29.90 -8.51 -38.04
C SER A 22 28.48 -8.27 -37.57
N PHE A 23 27.73 -9.35 -37.33
CA PHE A 23 26.49 -9.29 -36.58
C PHE A 23 26.87 -8.74 -35.20
N ARG A 24 26.77 -7.43 -35.05
CA ARG A 24 26.73 -6.81 -33.73
C ARG A 24 25.48 -7.34 -33.08
N TYR A 25 25.65 -8.34 -32.22
CA TYR A 25 24.61 -8.67 -31.26
C TYR A 25 24.29 -7.37 -30.51
N PRO A 26 23.03 -6.91 -30.50
CA PRO A 26 22.66 -5.74 -29.75
C PRO A 26 23.14 -5.94 -28.32
N SER A 27 23.81 -4.93 -27.77
CA SER A 27 24.31 -5.03 -26.40
C SER A 27 23.13 -5.34 -25.46
N PRO A 28 23.29 -6.20 -24.44
CA PRO A 28 22.23 -6.53 -23.48
C PRO A 28 21.61 -5.30 -22.77
N THR A 29 22.26 -4.14 -22.90
CA THR A 29 21.92 -2.87 -22.29
C THR A 29 20.79 -2.07 -22.97
N GLU A 30 20.28 -2.51 -24.13
CA GLU A 30 19.13 -1.86 -24.81
C GLU A 30 17.86 -2.73 -24.86
N MET A 31 17.71 -3.69 -23.93
CA MET A 31 16.37 -4.19 -23.65
C MET A 31 15.57 -3.05 -23.02
N THR A 32 14.72 -2.40 -23.81
CA THR A 32 13.74 -1.43 -23.34
C THR A 32 13.09 -2.00 -22.08
N ALA A 33 13.26 -1.29 -20.96
CA ALA A 33 12.73 -1.75 -19.68
C ALA A 33 11.24 -2.04 -19.87
N LEU A 34 10.86 -3.30 -19.63
CA LEU A 34 9.46 -3.71 -19.74
C LEU A 34 8.63 -2.76 -18.89
N LYS A 35 7.63 -2.15 -19.49
CA LYS A 35 6.67 -1.29 -18.79
C LYS A 35 5.70 -2.18 -18.02
N PRO A 36 5.33 -1.83 -16.77
CA PRO A 36 4.33 -2.58 -16.03
C PRO A 36 2.96 -2.56 -16.72
N ASP A 37 2.13 -3.55 -16.38
CA ASP A 37 0.73 -3.68 -16.79
C ASP A 37 -0.04 -4.05 -15.54
N LEU A 38 -0.28 -3.05 -14.69
CA LEU A 38 -1.02 -3.22 -13.46
C LEU A 38 -2.48 -3.47 -13.81
N ARG A 39 -3.12 -4.34 -13.03
CA ARG A 39 -4.52 -4.69 -13.23
C ARG A 39 -5.21 -4.93 -11.93
N VAL A 40 -6.47 -4.51 -11.86
CA VAL A 40 -7.36 -4.97 -10.78
C VAL A 40 -7.87 -6.36 -11.13
N SER A 41 -7.21 -7.39 -10.58
CA SER A 41 -7.56 -8.79 -10.86
C SER A 41 -8.83 -9.24 -10.15
N ALA A 42 -9.12 -8.75 -8.94
CA ALA A 42 -10.32 -9.11 -8.19
C ALA A 42 -10.70 -8.04 -7.17
N ILE A 43 -12.01 -7.96 -6.88
CA ILE A 43 -12.57 -7.26 -5.72
C ILE A 43 -13.30 -8.31 -4.90
N VAL A 44 -12.89 -8.47 -3.64
CA VAL A 44 -13.41 -9.49 -2.72
C VAL A 44 -13.92 -8.80 -1.47
N THR A 45 -15.06 -9.27 -0.95
CA THR A 45 -15.68 -8.76 0.27
C THR A 45 -15.74 -9.89 1.32
N PRO A 46 -14.64 -10.15 2.05
CA PRO A 46 -14.61 -11.24 3.03
C PRO A 46 -15.66 -11.02 4.12
N GLY A 47 -16.59 -11.96 4.26
CA GLY A 47 -17.74 -11.82 5.17
C GLY A 47 -18.92 -11.04 4.59
N GLY A 48 -18.87 -10.64 3.32
CA GLY A 48 -19.93 -9.90 2.64
C GLY A 48 -19.87 -8.39 2.91
N LEU A 49 -20.93 -7.70 2.49
CA LEU A 49 -21.15 -6.28 2.76
C LEU A 49 -22.44 -6.10 3.55
N CYS A 50 -22.40 -5.18 4.49
CA CYS A 50 -23.49 -4.90 5.42
C CYS A 50 -23.69 -3.38 5.49
N PRO A 51 -24.94 -2.89 5.65
CA PRO A 51 -25.27 -1.48 5.74
C PRO A 51 -24.86 -0.89 7.11
N ARG A 52 -23.56 -0.93 7.38
CA ARG A 52 -22.91 -0.44 8.59
C ARG A 52 -21.50 0.03 8.25
N PRO A 53 -20.85 0.84 9.10
CA PRO A 53 -19.42 1.06 9.00
C PRO A 53 -18.64 -0.26 9.21
N ASN A 54 -17.36 -0.29 8.84
CA ASN A 54 -16.44 -1.42 9.08
C ASN A 54 -16.56 -2.62 8.15
N ASN A 55 -17.08 -2.44 6.93
CA ASN A 55 -16.89 -3.46 5.92
C ASN A 55 -15.41 -3.54 5.53
N LYS A 56 -14.96 -4.74 5.19
CA LYS A 56 -13.63 -4.99 4.64
C LYS A 56 -13.76 -5.36 3.18
N VAL A 57 -13.01 -4.65 2.35
CA VAL A 57 -12.91 -4.95 0.92
C VAL A 57 -11.45 -5.20 0.59
N ARG A 58 -11.16 -6.30 -0.09
CA ARG A 58 -9.84 -6.65 -0.60
C ARG A 58 -9.84 -6.46 -2.11
N VAL A 59 -8.91 -5.66 -2.61
CA VAL A 59 -8.65 -5.51 -4.04
C VAL A 59 -7.33 -6.18 -4.36
N ASN A 60 -7.33 -7.15 -5.27
CA ASN A 60 -6.11 -7.85 -5.67
C ASN A 60 -5.53 -7.21 -6.93
N ILE A 61 -4.27 -6.78 -6.87
CA ILE A 61 -3.55 -6.17 -7.98
C ILE A 61 -2.58 -7.18 -8.59
N THR A 62 -2.57 -7.30 -9.92
CA THR A 62 -1.62 -8.13 -10.68
C THR A 62 -0.78 -7.28 -11.60
N ASN A 63 0.38 -7.79 -12.02
CA ASN A 63 1.21 -7.17 -13.05
C ASN A 63 1.56 -8.20 -14.14
N SER A 64 0.97 -8.09 -15.33
CA SER A 64 1.13 -9.09 -16.40
C SER A 64 2.49 -9.03 -17.10
N GLN A 65 3.14 -7.86 -17.13
CA GLN A 65 4.43 -7.69 -17.82
C GLN A 65 5.62 -8.01 -16.92
N MET A 66 5.38 -8.39 -15.66
CA MET A 66 6.41 -8.74 -14.65
C MET A 66 7.46 -7.64 -14.39
N ALA A 67 7.30 -6.44 -14.94
CA ALA A 67 8.16 -5.30 -14.68
C ALA A 67 8.10 -4.91 -13.20
N ALA A 68 9.25 -4.59 -12.58
CA ALA A 68 9.26 -4.18 -11.18
C ALA A 68 8.77 -2.73 -11.04
N VAL A 69 7.69 -2.53 -10.28
CA VAL A 69 7.26 -1.24 -9.73
C VAL A 69 7.73 -1.22 -8.29
N LYS A 70 8.59 -0.27 -7.92
CA LYS A 70 9.14 -0.15 -6.56
C LYS A 70 8.35 0.83 -5.70
N GLU A 71 7.68 1.74 -6.38
CA GLU A 71 6.89 2.82 -5.84
C GLU A 71 5.61 2.28 -5.18
N LYS A 72 5.06 3.04 -4.25
CA LYS A 72 3.74 2.74 -3.69
C LYS A 72 2.70 2.97 -4.77
N ILE A 73 1.79 2.02 -4.94
CA ILE A 73 0.73 2.12 -5.94
C ILE A 73 -0.57 2.52 -5.23
N PRO A 74 -1.12 3.72 -5.49
CA PRO A 74 -2.41 4.11 -4.95
C PRO A 74 -3.55 3.38 -5.67
N VAL A 75 -4.53 2.92 -4.90
CA VAL A 75 -5.74 2.27 -5.40
C VAL A 75 -6.96 2.98 -4.81
N THR A 76 -7.86 3.44 -5.68
CA THR A 76 -9.16 4.00 -5.27
C THR A 76 -10.23 2.94 -5.35
N LEU A 77 -11.01 2.76 -4.28
CA LEU A 77 -12.25 1.99 -4.28
C LEU A 77 -13.44 2.96 -4.26
N PHE A 78 -14.26 2.90 -5.30
CA PHE A 78 -15.56 3.55 -5.35
C PHE A 78 -16.65 2.56 -4.95
N VAL A 79 -17.59 3.05 -4.15
CA VAL A 79 -18.73 2.29 -3.64
C VAL A 79 -19.99 3.06 -3.99
N SER A 80 -20.74 2.55 -4.97
CA SER A 80 -21.90 3.23 -5.53
C SER A 80 -23.20 2.50 -5.18
N PRO A 81 -24.19 3.16 -4.55
CA PRO A 81 -25.53 2.60 -4.43
C PRO A 81 -26.20 2.47 -5.80
N GLN A 82 -27.31 1.74 -5.88
CA GLN A 82 -28.18 1.78 -7.06
C GLN A 82 -28.80 3.18 -7.27
N GLN A 83 -29.03 3.93 -6.18
CA GLN A 83 -29.52 5.30 -6.18
C GLN A 83 -28.76 6.11 -5.11
N GLY A 84 -28.10 7.20 -5.51
CA GLY A 84 -27.35 8.06 -4.60
C GLY A 84 -25.92 8.35 -5.09
N GLN A 85 -25.21 9.18 -4.33
CA GLN A 85 -23.84 9.57 -4.63
C GLN A 85 -22.85 8.46 -4.25
N PRO A 86 -21.84 8.17 -5.08
CA PRO A 86 -20.80 7.21 -4.75
C PRO A 86 -19.89 7.74 -3.64
N SER A 87 -19.41 6.84 -2.79
CA SER A 87 -18.30 7.12 -1.85
C SER A 87 -16.98 6.61 -2.42
N SER A 88 -15.86 7.25 -2.09
CA SER A 88 -14.53 6.80 -2.49
C SER A 88 -13.61 6.59 -1.29
N TYR A 89 -12.71 5.62 -1.43
CA TYR A 89 -11.70 5.24 -0.44
C TYR A 89 -10.36 5.08 -1.15
N VAL A 90 -9.26 5.50 -0.53
CA VAL A 90 -7.91 5.34 -1.09
C VAL A 90 -7.08 4.47 -0.16
N ALA A 91 -6.41 3.47 -0.72
CA ALA A 91 -5.45 2.62 -0.03
C ALA A 91 -4.23 2.40 -0.93
N TYR A 92 -3.17 1.82 -0.37
CA TYR A 92 -1.89 1.69 -1.06
C TYR A 92 -1.44 0.24 -1.08
N LEU A 93 -0.88 -0.18 -2.21
CA LEU A 93 -0.02 -1.35 -2.26
C LEU A 93 1.38 -0.94 -1.79
N GLU A 94 1.67 -1.22 -0.52
CA GLU A 94 2.89 -0.77 0.18
C GLU A 94 4.17 -1.42 -0.32
N LYS A 95 4.08 -2.70 -0.70
CA LYS A 95 5.19 -3.45 -1.28
C LYS A 95 4.98 -3.46 -2.78
N GLY A 96 5.81 -2.72 -3.50
CA GLY A 96 5.79 -2.69 -4.96
C GLY A 96 5.71 -4.08 -5.60
N ILE A 97 5.23 -4.15 -6.85
CA ILE A 97 4.91 -5.40 -7.55
C ILE A 97 5.92 -5.66 -8.67
N GLY A 98 6.40 -6.90 -8.81
CA GLY A 98 7.42 -7.26 -9.78
C GLY A 98 7.53 -8.75 -10.05
N PRO A 99 8.65 -9.24 -10.63
CA PRO A 99 8.76 -10.59 -11.19
C PRO A 99 8.47 -11.72 -10.20
N LYS A 100 8.73 -11.50 -8.91
CA LYS A 100 8.60 -12.52 -7.86
C LYS A 100 7.26 -12.47 -7.12
N ASN A 101 6.45 -11.44 -7.34
CA ASN A 101 5.22 -11.17 -6.57
C ASN A 101 4.10 -10.58 -7.44
N ASN A 102 4.08 -10.89 -8.74
CA ASN A 102 3.16 -10.32 -9.73
C ASN A 102 1.71 -10.85 -9.65
N TYR A 103 1.45 -11.86 -8.82
CA TYR A 103 0.13 -12.49 -8.71
C TYR A 103 -0.64 -12.00 -7.48
N GLY A 104 -1.60 -11.11 -7.72
CA GLY A 104 -2.73 -10.86 -6.81
C GLY A 104 -2.35 -10.24 -5.47
N GLN A 105 -1.46 -9.25 -5.47
CA GLN A 105 -1.08 -8.53 -4.26
C GLN A 105 -2.31 -7.82 -3.66
N PRO A 106 -2.63 -8.07 -2.38
CA PRO A 106 -3.85 -7.55 -1.79
C PRO A 106 -3.67 -6.11 -1.30
N VAL A 107 -4.62 -5.26 -1.66
CA VAL A 107 -4.84 -3.94 -1.07
C VAL A 107 -6.12 -3.99 -0.25
N TRP A 108 -6.00 -3.72 1.05
CA TRP A 108 -7.11 -3.79 1.98
C TRP A 108 -7.72 -2.41 2.21
N PHE A 109 -9.03 -2.33 2.01
CA PHE A 109 -9.87 -1.20 2.38
C PHE A 109 -10.63 -1.60 3.62
N ASP A 110 -10.11 -1.19 4.77
CA ASP A 110 -10.81 -1.30 6.04
C ASP A 110 -11.77 -0.12 6.22
N ASN A 111 -12.82 -0.33 7.00
CA ASN A 111 -13.80 0.71 7.31
C ASN A 111 -14.54 1.30 6.11
N VAL A 112 -14.83 0.46 5.12
CA VAL A 112 -15.75 0.82 4.04
C VAL A 112 -17.14 0.98 4.65
N LYS A 113 -17.64 2.22 4.66
CA LYS A 113 -18.95 2.57 5.17
C LYS A 113 -20.00 2.34 4.09
N LEU A 114 -21.09 1.70 4.51
CA LEU A 114 -22.30 1.53 3.73
C LEU A 114 -23.48 2.03 4.55
N ASP A 115 -24.21 2.99 3.99
CA ASP A 115 -25.37 3.60 4.65
C ASP A 115 -26.70 3.01 4.13
N TYR A 116 -26.63 1.98 3.27
CA TYR A 116 -27.76 1.39 2.58
C TYR A 116 -27.54 -0.10 2.29
N GLY A 117 -28.63 -0.86 2.31
CA GLY A 117 -28.66 -2.27 1.87
C GLY A 117 -28.95 -2.39 0.37
N GLY A 118 -28.97 -3.62 -0.13
CA GLY A 118 -29.36 -3.92 -1.52
C GLY A 118 -28.20 -3.99 -2.50
N ARG A 119 -28.47 -3.71 -3.78
CA ARG A 119 -27.46 -3.81 -4.86
C ARG A 119 -26.48 -2.65 -4.81
N ILE A 120 -25.19 -2.98 -4.72
CA ILE A 120 -24.08 -2.04 -4.67
C ILE A 120 -23.12 -2.36 -5.81
N THR A 121 -22.56 -1.32 -6.41
CA THR A 121 -21.47 -1.45 -7.36
C THR A 121 -20.16 -1.05 -6.69
N LEU A 122 -19.20 -1.97 -6.65
CA LEU A 122 -17.82 -1.70 -6.29
C LEU A 122 -17.03 -1.48 -7.57
N ARG A 123 -16.28 -0.39 -7.65
CA ARG A 123 -15.35 -0.12 -8.74
C ARG A 123 -13.99 0.19 -8.13
N ALA A 124 -12.96 -0.58 -8.46
CA ALA A 124 -11.61 -0.30 -8.00
C ALA A 124 -10.76 0.16 -9.19
N VAL A 125 -9.97 1.20 -8.96
CA VAL A 125 -9.11 1.83 -9.95
C VAL A 125 -7.71 1.93 -9.39
N VAL A 126 -6.72 1.41 -10.12
CA VAL A 126 -5.31 1.70 -9.84
C VAL A 126 -5.05 3.12 -10.33
N ASN A 127 -4.74 4.03 -9.40
CA ASN A 127 -4.38 5.40 -9.76
C ASN A 127 -2.91 5.38 -10.16
N ILE A 128 -2.67 5.61 -11.43
CA ILE A 128 -1.33 5.62 -11.98
C ILE A 128 -1.03 7.08 -12.22
N ASP A 129 -0.21 7.66 -11.34
CA ASP A 129 0.33 8.98 -11.58
C ASP A 129 1.19 8.94 -12.85
N LYS A 130 1.51 10.11 -13.43
CA LYS A 130 2.33 10.23 -14.64
C LYS A 130 3.71 9.56 -14.54
N GLU A 131 4.12 9.10 -13.36
CA GLU A 131 5.41 8.51 -13.05
C GLU A 131 5.51 7.00 -13.35
N ILE A 132 4.39 6.28 -13.49
CA ILE A 132 4.39 4.87 -13.88
C ILE A 132 3.89 4.77 -15.33
N GLU A 133 4.82 4.57 -16.26
CA GLU A 133 4.47 4.37 -17.66
C GLU A 133 4.01 2.92 -17.89
N GLU A 134 2.73 2.73 -18.20
CA GLU A 134 2.18 1.40 -18.45
C GLU A 134 2.08 1.02 -19.92
N THR A 135 1.98 -0.28 -20.18
CA THR A 135 1.64 -0.78 -21.51
C THR A 135 0.16 -0.61 -21.86
N SER A 136 -0.75 -0.57 -20.87
CA SER A 136 -2.20 -0.47 -21.12
C SER A 136 -3.01 0.05 -19.92
N TYR A 137 -3.55 1.27 -20.05
CA TYR A 137 -4.37 1.88 -18.99
C TYR A 137 -5.77 1.25 -18.83
N ASN A 138 -6.24 0.50 -19.82
CA ASN A 138 -7.62 0.00 -19.87
C ASN A 138 -7.88 -1.14 -18.86
N ASN A 139 -6.83 -1.71 -18.26
CA ASN A 139 -6.93 -2.85 -17.35
C ASN A 139 -6.84 -2.45 -15.86
N ASN A 140 -6.66 -1.15 -15.59
CA ASN A 140 -6.53 -0.60 -14.24
C ASN A 140 -7.85 -0.45 -13.49
N ASP A 141 -8.96 -0.77 -14.15
CA ASP A 141 -10.30 -0.61 -13.61
C ASP A 141 -11.01 -1.96 -13.58
N LYS A 142 -11.69 -2.24 -12.48
CA LYS A 142 -12.61 -3.38 -12.39
C LYS A 142 -13.86 -2.99 -11.64
N LEU A 143 -14.99 -3.42 -12.18
CA LEU A 143 -16.31 -3.26 -11.60
C LEU A 143 -16.88 -4.61 -11.17
N VAL A 144 -17.41 -4.68 -9.95
CA VAL A 144 -18.10 -5.84 -9.39
C VAL A 144 -19.42 -5.40 -8.76
N LYS A 145 -20.52 -6.03 -9.14
CA LYS A 145 -21.83 -5.82 -8.51
C LYS A 145 -22.01 -6.84 -7.39
N VAL A 146 -22.36 -6.36 -6.21
CA VAL A 146 -22.55 -7.17 -4.99
C VAL A 146 -23.86 -6.78 -4.29
N ASN A 147 -24.43 -7.70 -3.52
CA ASN A 147 -25.59 -7.39 -2.67
C ASN A 147 -25.10 -7.18 -1.23
N ALA A 148 -25.34 -5.99 -0.68
CA ALA A 148 -25.27 -5.78 0.75
C ALA A 148 -26.54 -6.33 1.41
N LYS A 149 -26.36 -7.18 2.42
CA LYS A 149 -27.46 -7.81 3.16
C LYS A 149 -27.53 -7.23 4.57
N ASP A 150 -28.75 -7.05 5.07
CA ASP A 150 -28.98 -6.53 6.42
C ASP A 150 -28.53 -7.54 7.50
N ASN A 151 -28.64 -8.84 7.20
CA ASN A 151 -28.23 -9.93 8.08
C ASN A 151 -26.92 -10.58 7.59
N CYS A 152 -25.79 -9.94 7.87
CA CYS A 152 -24.48 -10.57 7.76
C CYS A 152 -24.16 -11.36 9.05
N GLY A 153 -24.68 -12.57 9.19
CA GLY A 153 -24.23 -13.54 10.21
C GLY A 153 -23.20 -14.50 9.59
N GLY A 154 -22.14 -14.96 10.26
CA GLY A 154 -21.73 -14.77 11.64
C GLY A 154 -20.29 -15.26 11.81
N GLY A 155 -19.37 -14.35 12.05
CA GLY A 155 -18.60 -14.45 13.28
C GLY A 155 -19.26 -13.46 14.21
N ASN A 156 -19.55 -13.86 15.45
CA ASN A 156 -20.11 -12.97 16.47
C ASN A 156 -19.45 -11.58 16.37
N ALA A 157 -20.15 -10.63 15.75
CA ALA A 157 -19.88 -9.23 15.99
C ALA A 157 -20.49 -8.99 17.37
N THR A 158 -19.85 -9.55 18.40
CA THR A 158 -19.89 -8.93 19.71
C THR A 158 -19.72 -7.45 19.44
N THR A 159 -20.64 -6.65 19.92
CA THR A 159 -20.49 -5.21 20.10
C THR A 159 -19.36 -4.89 21.10
N ASN A 160 -18.30 -5.73 21.12
CA ASN A 160 -17.01 -5.37 21.60
C ASN A 160 -16.58 -4.19 20.74
N THR A 161 -16.86 -3.02 21.30
CA THR A 161 -15.96 -1.87 21.41
C THR A 161 -14.57 -2.35 21.83
N GLU A 162 -13.98 -3.28 21.08
CA GLU A 162 -12.59 -3.68 21.22
C GLU A 162 -11.82 -2.52 20.61
N GLY A 163 -11.54 -1.55 21.45
CA GLY A 163 -10.66 -0.47 21.10
C GLY A 163 -9.28 -1.04 20.78
N ALA A 164 -8.55 -0.36 19.91
CA ALA A 164 -7.15 -0.69 19.71
C ALA A 164 -6.38 -0.52 21.02
N LYS A 165 -5.47 -1.47 21.28
CA LYS A 165 -4.40 -1.24 22.24
C LYS A 165 -3.50 -0.14 21.69
N LEU A 166 -3.29 0.95 22.42
CA LEU A 166 -2.39 2.03 22.02
C LEU A 166 -1.24 2.11 23.03
N GLU A 167 -0.01 1.92 22.56
CA GLU A 167 1.20 2.23 23.32
C GLU A 167 1.66 3.65 22.94
N VAL A 168 1.65 4.57 23.91
CA VAL A 168 2.19 5.93 23.75
C VAL A 168 3.52 6.00 24.48
N THR A 169 4.52 6.56 23.81
CA THR A 169 5.84 6.88 24.37
C THR A 169 6.04 8.39 24.30
N ALA A 170 6.05 9.05 25.45
CA ALA A 170 6.44 10.44 25.60
C ALA A 170 7.94 10.53 25.87
N TYR A 171 8.66 11.33 25.10
CA TYR A 171 10.11 11.49 25.22
C TYR A 171 10.54 12.95 25.07
N VAL A 172 11.72 13.30 25.58
CA VAL A 172 12.28 14.65 25.42
C VAL A 172 12.63 14.86 23.96
N ASP A 173 12.10 15.91 23.35
CA ASP A 173 12.30 16.16 21.93
C ASP A 173 13.80 16.26 21.57
N GLY A 174 14.16 15.77 20.37
CA GLY A 174 15.56 15.67 19.93
C GLY A 174 16.38 14.50 20.51
N THR A 175 15.86 13.73 21.48
CA THR A 175 16.62 12.60 22.08
C THR A 175 16.43 11.26 21.38
N TRP A 176 15.50 11.15 20.42
CA TRP A 176 15.18 9.86 19.78
C TRP A 176 16.23 9.47 18.74
N SER A 177 16.97 8.39 18.99
CA SER A 177 17.97 7.84 18.07
C SER A 177 18.00 6.31 18.12
N GLY A 178 17.62 5.66 17.02
CA GLY A 178 17.69 4.20 16.89
C GLY A 178 16.88 3.41 17.94
N GLY A 179 15.85 4.02 18.53
CA GLY A 179 15.05 3.42 19.61
C GLY A 179 15.53 3.73 21.03
N ASN A 180 16.66 4.42 21.17
CA ASN A 180 17.08 5.06 22.43
C ASN A 180 16.45 6.45 22.53
N TYR A 181 15.97 6.82 23.72
CA TYR A 181 15.34 8.11 23.98
C TYR A 181 15.34 8.41 25.48
N GLN A 182 15.22 9.69 25.85
CA GLN A 182 14.97 10.08 27.23
C GLN A 182 13.46 10.14 27.47
N GLY A 183 12.90 9.14 28.17
CA GLY A 183 11.48 9.10 28.50
C GLY A 183 11.07 10.21 29.45
N VAL A 184 9.88 10.80 29.23
CA VAL A 184 9.32 11.79 30.16
C VAL A 184 8.41 11.07 31.14
N ASN A 185 8.83 11.00 32.41
CA ASN A 185 8.06 10.38 33.49
C ASN A 185 6.94 11.32 33.99
N GLY A 186 5.78 10.75 34.34
CA GLY A 186 4.69 11.48 34.96
C GLY A 186 3.99 12.45 34.00
N ALA A 187 4.04 12.21 32.68
CA ALA A 187 3.36 13.02 31.68
C ALA A 187 1.92 12.52 31.51
N MET A 188 0.95 13.40 31.68
CA MET A 188 -0.47 13.10 31.57
C MET A 188 -0.84 12.87 30.10
N VAL A 189 -1.24 11.64 29.76
CA VAL A 189 -1.66 11.23 28.41
C VAL A 189 -3.18 11.08 28.38
N LYS A 190 -3.83 11.72 27.41
CA LYS A 190 -5.28 11.63 27.19
C LYS A 190 -5.56 11.30 25.73
N VAL A 191 -6.50 10.40 25.49
CA VAL A 191 -7.11 10.24 24.16
C VAL A 191 -8.49 10.85 24.18
N ILE A 192 -8.77 11.75 23.24
CA ILE A 192 -10.03 12.49 23.13
C ILE A 192 -10.71 12.09 21.82
N LYS A 193 -11.97 11.66 21.90
CA LYS A 193 -12.79 11.37 20.72
C LYS A 193 -14.20 11.88 20.96
N ASN A 194 -14.72 12.66 20.01
CA ASN A 194 -16.05 13.29 20.10
C ASN A 194 -16.26 14.04 21.43
N GLY A 195 -15.22 14.72 21.93
CA GLY A 195 -15.26 15.44 23.21
C GLY A 195 -15.13 14.57 24.47
N GLN A 196 -15.20 13.24 24.35
CA GLN A 196 -15.00 12.32 25.47
C GLN A 196 -13.51 11.98 25.64
N SER A 197 -13.03 12.02 26.88
CA SER A 197 -11.67 11.61 27.23
C SER A 197 -11.65 10.15 27.68
N TYR A 198 -10.69 9.38 27.18
CA TYR A 198 -10.52 7.96 27.47
C TYR A 198 -9.29 7.76 28.36
N ASN A 199 -9.50 7.12 29.52
CA ASN A 199 -8.50 6.63 30.46
C ASN A 199 -7.26 7.53 30.62
N PRO A 200 -7.44 8.79 31.06
CA PRO A 200 -6.34 9.70 31.30
C PRO A 200 -5.44 9.17 32.41
N ASP A 201 -4.14 9.12 32.18
CA ASP A 201 -3.17 8.67 33.18
C ASP A 201 -1.75 9.17 32.85
N GLU A 202 -0.81 8.93 33.74
CA GLU A 202 0.57 9.36 33.62
C GLU A 202 1.49 8.29 33.00
N THR A 203 2.47 8.76 32.22
CA THR A 203 3.56 7.90 31.73
C THR A 203 4.43 7.39 32.87
N SER A 204 4.92 6.16 32.72
CA SER A 204 5.90 5.55 33.63
C SER A 204 7.33 6.11 33.43
N ASN A 205 8.29 5.64 34.24
CA ASN A 205 9.69 6.11 34.25
C ASN A 205 10.40 6.05 32.87
N ASN A 206 9.96 5.19 31.96
CA ASN A 206 10.50 5.09 30.60
C ASN A 206 9.67 5.89 29.56
N GLY A 207 8.81 6.80 30.02
CA GLY A 207 7.96 7.63 29.18
C GLY A 207 6.77 6.89 28.57
N LYS A 208 6.50 5.63 28.93
CA LYS A 208 5.44 4.84 28.29
C LYS A 208 4.14 4.83 29.06
N TYR A 209 3.05 4.79 28.31
CA TYR A 209 1.71 4.48 28.80
C TYR A 209 0.95 3.61 27.79
N ILE A 210 0.11 2.69 28.27
CA ILE A 210 -0.63 1.74 27.44
C ILE A 210 -2.13 1.91 27.69
N PHE A 211 -2.86 2.29 26.65
CA PHE A 211 -4.31 2.17 26.62
C PHE A 211 -4.68 0.78 26.13
N ASN A 212 -5.45 0.04 26.92
CA ASN A 212 -5.88 -1.32 26.53
C ASN A 212 -7.02 -1.33 25.53
N SER A 213 -7.84 -0.28 25.47
CA SER A 213 -8.99 -0.20 24.57
C SER A 213 -9.29 1.25 24.20
N VAL A 214 -8.78 1.71 23.06
CA VAL A 214 -9.12 3.01 22.47
C VAL A 214 -10.06 2.83 21.29
N PRO A 215 -11.25 3.45 21.26
CA PRO A 215 -12.17 3.29 20.15
C PRO A 215 -11.53 3.67 18.80
N LYS A 216 -11.66 2.78 17.82
CA LYS A 216 -11.20 3.01 16.43
C LYS A 216 -11.73 4.30 15.81
N GLY A 217 -11.05 4.87 14.83
CA GLY A 217 -11.43 6.09 14.13
C GLY A 217 -10.69 7.33 14.62
N MET A 218 -11.08 8.50 14.12
CA MET A 218 -10.37 9.75 14.41
C MET A 218 -10.45 10.11 15.90
N CYS A 219 -9.29 10.26 16.52
CA CYS A 219 -9.12 10.71 17.89
C CYS A 219 -8.00 11.75 17.96
N LYS A 220 -7.89 12.42 19.10
CA LYS A 220 -6.81 13.35 19.42
C LYS A 220 -6.06 12.83 20.63
N ILE A 221 -4.75 12.62 20.48
CA ILE A 221 -3.85 12.27 21.57
C ILE A 221 -3.31 13.58 22.13
N ARG A 222 -3.48 13.82 23.44
CA ARG A 222 -2.99 14.99 24.16
C ARG A 222 -2.01 14.55 25.23
N ILE A 223 -0.82 15.16 25.27
CA ILE A 223 0.18 14.92 26.32
C ILE A 223 0.49 16.23 27.02
N GLN A 224 0.50 16.22 28.35
CA GLN A 224 0.79 17.38 29.18
C GLN A 224 1.75 17.04 30.31
N LYS A 225 2.77 17.87 30.52
CA LYS A 225 3.69 17.79 31.66
C LYS A 225 4.15 19.19 32.03
N GLN A 226 4.19 19.49 33.32
CA GLN A 226 4.76 20.76 33.80
C GLN A 226 6.23 20.87 33.37
N GLY A 227 6.64 22.04 32.87
CA GLY A 227 7.96 22.27 32.30
C GLY A 227 8.09 21.94 30.80
N TYR A 228 7.05 21.36 30.19
CA TYR A 228 6.99 21.05 28.76
C TYR A 228 5.78 21.71 28.09
N GLN A 229 5.90 21.92 26.78
CA GLN A 229 4.78 22.36 25.95
C GLN A 229 3.71 21.25 25.87
N THR A 230 2.44 21.64 25.89
CA THR A 230 1.34 20.69 25.66
C THR A 230 1.29 20.32 24.18
N VAL A 231 1.29 19.02 23.88
CA VAL A 231 1.19 18.50 22.51
C VAL A 231 -0.19 17.88 22.29
N GLU A 232 -0.82 18.21 21.16
CA GLU A 232 -2.04 17.57 20.67
C GLU A 232 -1.83 17.07 19.24
N GLN A 233 -2.13 15.79 18.98
CA GLN A 233 -2.02 15.19 17.65
C GLN A 233 -3.28 14.42 17.29
N SER A 234 -3.84 14.70 16.11
CA SER A 234 -4.92 13.89 15.54
C SER A 234 -4.37 12.56 15.03
N TYR A 235 -5.05 11.46 15.36
CA TYR A 235 -4.65 10.13 14.95
C TYR A 235 -5.85 9.24 14.62
N ASN A 236 -5.79 8.56 13.46
CA ASN A 236 -6.83 7.64 13.04
C ASN A 236 -6.56 6.29 13.70
N MET A 237 -7.28 6.01 14.78
CA MET A 237 -7.05 4.82 15.59
C MET A 237 -7.48 3.56 14.82
N PRO A 238 -6.60 2.56 14.63
CA PRO A 238 -6.94 1.31 13.96
C PRO A 238 -7.75 0.38 14.89
N THR A 239 -7.92 -0.89 14.51
CA THR A 239 -8.47 -1.97 15.36
C THR A 239 -7.40 -2.93 15.89
N TYR A 240 -6.13 -2.69 15.58
CA TYR A 240 -4.98 -3.49 16.04
C TYR A 240 -4.10 -2.67 16.98
N THR A 241 -3.06 -3.29 17.55
CA THR A 241 -2.13 -2.57 18.46
C THR A 241 -1.39 -1.46 17.72
N ALA A 242 -1.61 -0.21 18.11
CA ALA A 242 -0.93 0.97 17.59
C ALA A 242 0.20 1.39 18.53
N LYS A 243 1.27 1.96 17.96
CA LYS A 243 2.37 2.57 18.71
C LYS A 243 2.55 4.01 18.28
N LYS A 244 2.71 4.92 19.25
CA LYS A 244 2.94 6.34 19.02
C LYS A 244 4.07 6.85 19.89
N ASN A 245 5.04 7.48 19.24
CA ASN A 245 6.14 8.16 19.91
C ASN A 245 5.91 9.66 19.72
N ILE A 246 5.88 10.42 20.80
CA ILE A 246 5.58 11.85 20.80
C ILE A 246 6.67 12.58 21.59
N GLY A 247 7.41 13.45 20.89
CA GLY A 247 8.42 14.32 21.48
C GLY A 247 7.78 15.50 22.21
N LEU A 248 8.30 15.83 23.38
CA LEU A 248 7.90 16.98 24.18
C LEU A 248 9.07 17.97 24.26
N SER A 249 8.84 19.20 23.81
CA SER A 249 9.78 20.31 23.93
C SER A 249 9.57 21.03 25.26
N THR A 250 10.63 21.54 25.88
CA THR A 250 10.53 22.35 27.10
C THR A 250 9.89 23.71 26.81
N ASN A 251 9.21 24.27 27.80
CA ASN A 251 8.69 25.65 27.71
C ASN A 251 9.81 26.69 27.76
#